data_AF-A0A3P8QK64-F1
#
_entry.id   AF-A0A3P8QK64-F1
#
_cell.length_a   1.000
_cell.length_b   1.000
_cell.length_c   1.000
_cell.angle_alpha   90.00
_cell.angle_beta   90.00
_cell.angle_gamma   90.00
#
_symmetry.space_group_name_H-M   'P 1'
#
loop_
_entity.id
_entity.type
_entity.pdbx_description
1 polymer ?
#
loop_
_entity_poly.entity_id
_entity_poly.type
_entity_poly.pdbx_seq_one_letter_code
_entity_poly.pdbx_strand_id
1 'polypeptide(L)'
;MGYMTVEDQSSTLLHLKRSPGIRSWSLLVGIASVGLTAAYYSSDSIPWKLFYVAGCLFVAMQNMEEWEEAVFDKTKNLIELKTFSLYTLVLTLWRKGQEKVVLDLDQLCDICVQEERVRYLGKGYLLMLKLAAGFSYPLTQSATLGGRSDVEAVAALLKRFLALEELQKRRQQEYEAEYGDAEDEDSLDNSTDSDEADKL
;
A
#
# COMPACT_ATOMS: atom_id res chain seq x y z
N MET A 1 -5.14 3.04 -16.07
CA MET A 1 -4.52 1.93 -15.33
C MET A 1 -4.67 2.35 -13.88
N GLY A 2 -5.73 1.91 -13.21
CA GLY A 2 -6.07 2.41 -11.87
C GLY A 2 -5.22 1.74 -10.80
N TYR A 3 -4.94 2.44 -9.71
CA TYR A 3 -4.18 1.95 -8.57
C TYR A 3 -4.94 0.86 -7.80
N MET A 4 -5.88 1.25 -6.93
CA MET A 4 -6.82 0.33 -6.29
C MET A 4 -8.23 0.86 -6.49
N THR A 5 -9.17 -0.04 -6.78
CA THR A 5 -10.60 0.27 -6.89
C THR A 5 -11.31 -0.15 -5.61
N VAL A 6 -12.25 0.67 -5.15
CA VAL A 6 -13.13 0.34 -4.03
C VAL A 6 -14.15 -0.69 -4.50
N GLU A 7 -14.09 -1.90 -3.93
CA GLU A 7 -15.05 -2.97 -4.23
C GLU A 7 -16.27 -2.86 -3.30
N ASP A 8 -16.02 -2.75 -1.99
CA ASP A 8 -17.06 -2.54 -0.98
C ASP A 8 -16.67 -1.40 -0.03
N GLN A 9 -17.62 -0.50 0.21
CA GLN A 9 -17.48 0.57 1.20
C GLN A 9 -18.70 0.57 2.12
N SER A 10 -18.46 0.15 3.36
CA SER A 10 -19.38 0.32 4.48
C SER A 10 -18.78 1.32 5.49
N SER A 11 -19.51 1.67 6.55
CA SER A 11 -18.99 2.51 7.64
C SER A 11 -17.88 1.81 8.44
N THR A 12 -17.89 0.47 8.45
CA THR A 12 -17.00 -0.37 9.25
C THR A 12 -16.02 -1.22 8.43
N LEU A 13 -16.27 -1.41 7.13
CA LEU A 13 -15.44 -2.23 6.26
C LEU A 13 -15.14 -1.49 4.96
N LEU A 14 -13.87 -1.42 4.59
CA LEU A 14 -13.42 -0.90 3.31
C LEU A 14 -12.59 -1.97 2.61
N HIS A 15 -13.05 -2.40 1.44
CA HIS A 15 -12.37 -3.38 0.61
C HIS A 15 -11.86 -2.71 -0.67
N LEU A 16 -10.54 -2.71 -0.82
CA LEU A 16 -9.83 -2.22 -1.98
C LEU A 16 -9.26 -3.41 -2.76
N LYS A 17 -9.44 -3.40 -4.08
CA LYS A 17 -8.93 -4.45 -4.96
C LYS A 17 -8.20 -3.85 -6.15
N ARG A 18 -7.15 -4.55 -6.57
CA ARG A 18 -6.40 -4.27 -7.78
C ARG A 18 -6.32 -5.52 -8.63
N SER A 19 -6.92 -5.45 -9.81
CA SER A 19 -6.79 -6.48 -10.84
C SER A 19 -5.67 -6.15 -11.82
N PRO A 20 -5.05 -7.17 -12.46
CA PRO A 20 -4.06 -6.98 -13.50
C PRO A 20 -4.56 -6.06 -14.60
N GLY A 21 -3.70 -5.14 -15.02
CA GLY A 21 -4.04 -4.18 -16.07
C GLY A 21 -4.22 -4.85 -17.43
N ILE A 22 -4.86 -4.12 -18.35
CA ILE A 22 -5.08 -4.61 -19.73
C ILE A 22 -3.77 -4.95 -20.46
N ARG A 23 -2.66 -4.31 -20.08
CA ARG A 23 -1.32 -4.63 -20.62
C ARG A 23 -0.88 -6.03 -20.22
N SER A 24 -1.07 -6.39 -18.95
CA SER A 24 -0.73 -7.72 -18.45
C SER A 24 -1.58 -8.81 -19.12
N TRP A 25 -2.88 -8.58 -19.24
CA TRP A 25 -3.77 -9.47 -20.01
C TRP A 25 -3.36 -9.60 -21.48
N SER A 26 -2.98 -8.49 -22.12
CA SER A 26 -2.52 -8.51 -23.51
C SER A 26 -1.21 -9.29 -23.69
N LEU A 27 -0.28 -9.21 -22.73
CA LEU A 27 0.96 -9.99 -22.75
C LEU A 27 0.68 -11.48 -22.60
N LEU A 28 -0.26 -11.84 -21.72
CA LEU A 28 -0.65 -13.23 -21.52
C LEU A 28 -1.22 -13.83 -22.82
N VAL A 29 -2.18 -13.13 -23.44
CA VAL A 29 -2.78 -13.58 -24.71
C VAL A 29 -1.74 -13.59 -25.83
N GLY A 30 -0.89 -12.56 -25.90
CA GLY A 30 0.17 -12.44 -26.90
C GLY A 30 1.15 -13.62 -26.85
N ILE A 31 1.74 -13.89 -25.70
CA ILE A 31 2.73 -14.97 -25.54
C ILE A 31 2.05 -16.34 -25.72
N ALA A 32 0.84 -16.54 -25.18
CA ALA A 32 0.10 -17.79 -25.37
C ALA A 32 -0.23 -18.06 -26.85
N SER A 33 -0.58 -17.01 -27.61
CA SER A 33 -0.86 -17.13 -29.04
C SER A 33 0.35 -17.56 -29.86
N VAL A 34 1.56 -17.12 -29.48
CA VAL A 34 2.82 -17.56 -30.10
C VAL A 34 3.05 -19.05 -29.85
N GLY A 35 2.82 -19.53 -28.63
CA GLY A 35 2.94 -20.95 -28.29
C GLY A 35 1.95 -21.82 -29.06
N LEU A 36 0.70 -21.38 -29.20
CA LEU A 36 -0.32 -22.06 -30.02
C LEU A 36 0.07 -22.08 -31.50
N THR A 37 0.56 -20.96 -32.03
CA THR A 37 1.01 -20.85 -33.42
C THR A 37 2.19 -21.79 -33.69
N ALA A 38 3.17 -21.83 -32.79
CA ALA A 38 4.31 -22.74 -32.88
C ALA A 38 3.86 -24.21 -32.86
N ALA A 39 2.93 -24.58 -31.99
CA ALA A 39 2.38 -25.93 -31.94
C ALA A 39 1.52 -26.31 -33.16
N TYR A 40 0.82 -25.33 -33.76
CA TYR A 40 -0.01 -25.56 -34.95
C TYR A 40 0.85 -25.78 -36.21
N TYR A 41 1.85 -24.91 -36.43
CA TYR A 41 2.72 -25.00 -37.62
C TYR A 41 3.85 -26.01 -37.48
N SER A 42 4.19 -26.47 -36.26
CA SER A 42 5.20 -27.51 -36.12
C SER A 42 4.68 -28.86 -36.61
N SER A 43 5.54 -29.60 -37.31
CA SER A 43 5.28 -31.00 -37.70
C SER A 43 5.72 -31.99 -36.62
N ASP A 44 6.02 -31.50 -35.41
CA ASP A 44 6.56 -32.29 -34.32
C ASP A 44 5.48 -33.18 -33.66
N SER A 45 5.96 -34.15 -32.88
CA SER A 45 5.08 -35.02 -32.10
C SER A 45 4.33 -34.24 -31.01
N ILE A 46 3.21 -34.81 -30.58
CA ILE A 46 2.31 -34.23 -29.56
C ILE A 46 3.05 -33.75 -28.29
N PRO A 47 4.06 -34.47 -27.76
CA PRO A 47 4.82 -34.00 -26.59
C PRO A 47 5.53 -32.67 -26.81
N TRP A 48 6.14 -32.47 -27.98
CA TRP A 48 6.85 -31.23 -28.31
C TRP A 48 5.88 -30.06 -28.48
N LYS A 49 4.73 -30.31 -29.12
CA LYS A 49 3.64 -29.32 -29.22
C LYS A 49 3.14 -28.89 -27.84
N LEU A 50 2.93 -29.86 -26.94
CA LEU A 50 2.51 -29.59 -25.56
C LEU A 50 3.58 -28.79 -24.80
N PHE A 51 4.85 -29.11 -25.02
CA PHE A 51 5.98 -28.37 -24.44
C PHE A 51 6.00 -26.91 -24.88
N TYR A 52 5.78 -26.61 -26.16
CA TYR A 52 5.71 -25.23 -26.66
C TYR A 52 4.56 -24.44 -26.03
N VAL A 53 3.36 -25.04 -25.98
CA VAL A 53 2.19 -24.39 -25.38
C VAL A 53 2.39 -24.19 -23.88
N ALA A 54 2.84 -25.22 -23.16
CA ALA A 54 3.05 -25.14 -21.71
C ALA A 54 4.18 -24.16 -21.36
N GLY A 55 5.28 -24.15 -22.11
CA GLY A 55 6.39 -23.22 -21.93
C GLY A 55 5.97 -21.77 -22.16
N CYS A 56 5.26 -21.48 -23.25
CA CYS A 56 4.73 -20.14 -23.51
C CYS A 56 3.71 -19.71 -22.46
N LEU A 57 2.81 -20.60 -22.04
CA LEU A 57 1.86 -20.31 -20.98
C LEU A 57 2.56 -20.03 -19.64
N PHE A 58 3.62 -20.77 -19.32
CA PHE A 58 4.41 -20.56 -18.11
C PHE A 58 5.12 -19.20 -18.09
N VAL A 59 5.72 -18.81 -19.21
CA VAL A 59 6.34 -17.48 -19.37
C VAL A 59 5.28 -16.37 -19.31
N ALA A 60 4.12 -16.59 -19.93
CA ALA A 60 2.99 -15.68 -19.88
C ALA A 60 2.49 -15.45 -18.45
N MET A 61 2.34 -16.52 -17.67
CA MET A 61 1.90 -16.45 -16.27
C MET A 61 2.92 -15.77 -15.35
N GLN A 62 4.23 -15.98 -15.57
CA GLN A 62 5.28 -15.29 -14.80
C GLN A 62 5.31 -13.77 -15.04
N ASN A 63 4.91 -13.31 -16.23
CA ASN A 63 4.84 -11.89 -16.56
C ASN A 63 3.48 -11.27 -16.21
N MET A 64 2.56 -12.06 -15.66
CA MET A 64 1.27 -11.55 -15.25
C MET A 64 1.42 -10.74 -13.97
N GLU A 65 0.77 -9.58 -13.91
CA GLU A 65 0.72 -8.77 -12.70
C GLU A 65 -0.01 -9.54 -11.60
N GLU A 66 0.42 -9.35 -10.36
CA GLU A 66 -0.23 -9.92 -9.20
C GLU A 66 -1.52 -9.15 -8.90
N TRP A 67 -2.49 -9.85 -8.33
CA TRP A 67 -3.67 -9.22 -7.78
C TRP A 67 -3.40 -8.85 -6.33
N GLU A 68 -3.83 -7.65 -5.95
CA GLU A 68 -3.64 -7.11 -4.61
C GLU A 68 -5.02 -6.78 -4.03
N GLU A 69 -5.33 -7.26 -2.84
CA GLU A 69 -6.55 -6.98 -2.09
C GLU A 69 -6.18 -6.41 -0.72
N ALA A 70 -6.78 -5.29 -0.35
CA ALA A 70 -6.58 -4.65 0.95
C ALA A 70 -7.93 -4.44 1.64
N VAL A 71 -8.13 -5.09 2.78
CA VAL A 71 -9.35 -5.05 3.57
C VAL A 71 -9.07 -4.34 4.88
N PHE A 72 -9.78 -3.25 5.15
CA PHE A 72 -9.76 -2.53 6.41
C PHE A 72 -11.05 -2.83 7.16
N ASP A 73 -10.95 -3.52 8.29
CA ASP A 73 -12.09 -3.90 9.12
C ASP A 73 -12.00 -3.23 10.50
N LYS A 74 -12.86 -2.23 10.73
CA LYS A 74 -12.97 -1.52 12.01
C LYS A 74 -13.63 -2.37 13.10
N THR A 75 -14.44 -3.36 12.74
CA THR A 75 -15.11 -4.21 13.74
C THR A 75 -14.13 -5.18 14.40
N LYS A 76 -13.17 -5.68 13.61
CA LYS A 76 -12.10 -6.56 14.11
C LYS A 76 -10.84 -5.80 14.50
N ASN A 77 -10.74 -4.53 14.12
CA ASN A 77 -9.56 -3.69 14.27
C ASN A 77 -8.33 -4.22 13.52
N LEU A 78 -8.55 -4.75 12.31
CA LEU A 78 -7.50 -5.40 11.52
C LEU A 78 -7.46 -4.86 10.09
N ILE A 79 -6.25 -4.81 9.55
CA ILE A 79 -5.96 -4.54 8.15
C ILE A 79 -5.42 -5.84 7.55
N GLU A 80 -6.11 -6.40 6.57
CA GLU A 80 -5.65 -7.57 5.82
C GLU A 80 -5.17 -7.14 4.45
N LEU A 81 -3.89 -7.37 4.16
CA LEU A 81 -3.30 -7.18 2.85
C LEU A 81 -3.06 -8.56 2.25
N LYS A 82 -3.70 -8.86 1.14
CA LYS A 82 -3.61 -10.13 0.43
C LYS A 82 -3.02 -9.88 -0.93
N THR A 83 -1.97 -10.63 -1.26
CA THR A 83 -1.40 -10.66 -2.60
C THR A 83 -1.56 -12.05 -3.16
N PHE A 84 -2.04 -12.15 -4.39
CA PHE A 84 -2.15 -13.42 -5.08
C PHE A 84 -1.61 -13.36 -6.49
N SER A 85 -0.76 -14.35 -6.79
CA SER A 85 -0.18 -14.55 -8.10
C SER A 85 -0.79 -15.76 -8.77
N LEU A 86 -1.28 -15.58 -10.00
CA LEU A 86 -1.83 -16.69 -10.78
C LEU A 86 -0.78 -17.77 -11.04
N TYR A 87 0.48 -17.37 -11.21
CA TYR A 87 1.62 -18.28 -11.31
C TYR A 87 1.75 -19.18 -10.08
N THR A 88 1.76 -18.58 -8.88
CA THR A 88 1.87 -19.34 -7.62
C THR A 88 0.67 -20.24 -7.44
N LEU A 89 -0.52 -19.77 -7.81
CA LEU A 89 -1.76 -20.54 -7.73
C LEU A 89 -1.76 -21.76 -8.67
N VAL A 90 -1.25 -21.62 -9.89
CA VAL A 90 -1.08 -22.74 -10.84
C VAL A 90 0.00 -23.71 -10.35
N LEU A 91 1.16 -23.20 -9.92
CA LEU A 91 2.25 -24.04 -9.43
C LEU A 91 1.92 -24.81 -8.15
N THR A 92 1.12 -24.21 -7.27
CA THR A 92 0.72 -24.85 -6.01
C THR A 92 -0.57 -25.65 -6.14
N LEU A 93 -1.10 -25.86 -7.35
CA LEU A 93 -2.33 -26.62 -7.61
C LEU A 93 -3.49 -26.14 -6.71
N TRP A 94 -3.69 -24.82 -6.62
CA TRP A 94 -4.68 -24.16 -5.75
C TRP A 94 -4.50 -24.40 -4.24
N ARG A 95 -3.44 -25.07 -3.77
CA ARG A 95 -3.30 -25.38 -2.34
C ARG A 95 -2.75 -24.23 -1.50
N LYS A 96 -1.95 -23.33 -2.08
CA LYS A 96 -1.26 -22.28 -1.33
C LYS A 96 -0.85 -21.11 -2.23
N GLY A 97 -1.75 -20.16 -2.45
CA GLY A 97 -1.53 -19.07 -3.43
C GLY A 97 -1.76 -17.65 -2.91
N GLN A 98 -1.91 -17.47 -1.59
CA GLN A 98 -2.27 -16.19 -0.98
C GLN A 98 -1.24 -15.83 0.07
N GLU A 99 -0.42 -14.81 -0.19
CA GLU A 99 0.36 -14.16 0.86
C GLU A 99 -0.57 -13.19 1.60
N LYS A 100 -0.78 -13.44 2.90
CA LYS A 100 -1.66 -12.62 3.73
C LYS A 100 -0.82 -11.96 4.82
N VAL A 101 -0.78 -10.64 4.82
CA VAL A 101 -0.22 -9.83 5.89
C VAL A 101 -1.37 -9.23 6.67
N VAL A 102 -1.32 -9.38 7.99
CA VAL A 102 -2.32 -8.82 8.91
C VAL A 102 -1.63 -7.79 9.77
N LEU A 103 -2.14 -6.57 9.74
CA LEU A 103 -1.68 -5.45 10.55
C LEU A 103 -2.82 -5.03 11.50
N ASP A 104 -2.44 -4.54 12.66
CA ASP A 104 -3.36 -4.00 13.64
C ASP A 104 -3.74 -2.57 13.26
N LEU A 105 -5.03 -2.27 13.27
CA LEU A 105 -5.54 -0.96 12.88
C LEU A 105 -5.27 0.10 13.97
N ASP A 106 -5.20 -0.28 15.25
CA ASP A 106 -4.83 0.64 16.35
C ASP A 106 -3.40 1.16 16.21
N GLN A 107 -2.53 0.32 15.64
CA GLN A 107 -1.15 0.68 15.39
C GLN A 107 -1.01 1.61 14.18
N LEU A 108 -2.02 1.76 13.31
CA LEU A 108 -1.92 2.63 12.15
C LEU A 108 -1.99 4.11 12.59
N CYS A 109 -0.91 4.86 12.36
CA CYS A 109 -0.80 6.27 12.76
C CYS A 109 -1.10 7.24 11.62
N ASP A 110 -0.60 6.94 10.42
CA ASP A 110 -0.69 7.83 9.28
C ASP A 110 -0.57 7.05 7.97
N ILE A 111 -1.01 7.71 6.89
CA ILE A 111 -0.92 7.21 5.53
C ILE A 111 -0.18 8.25 4.70
N CYS A 112 0.93 7.85 4.09
CA CYS A 112 1.78 8.73 3.29
C CYS A 112 1.90 8.19 1.86
N VAL A 113 1.97 9.09 0.88
CA VAL A 113 2.31 8.72 -0.49
C VAL A 113 3.81 8.91 -0.67
N GLN A 114 4.53 7.84 -0.97
CA GLN A 114 5.96 7.86 -1.25
C GLN A 114 6.19 7.90 -2.77
N GLU A 115 7.03 8.84 -3.22
CA GLU A 115 7.51 8.87 -4.62
C GLU A 115 8.71 7.94 -4.75
N GLU A 116 8.57 6.88 -5.54
CA GLU A 116 9.64 5.98 -5.89
C GLU A 116 10.19 6.37 -7.27
N ARG A 117 11.44 6.84 -7.32
CA ARG A 117 12.11 7.16 -8.60
C ARG A 117 12.63 5.88 -9.24
N VAL A 118 11.97 5.44 -10.30
CA VAL A 118 12.44 4.30 -11.09
C VAL A 118 13.41 4.82 -12.14
N ARG A 119 14.65 4.33 -12.09
CA ARG A 119 15.84 4.84 -12.80
C ARG A 119 15.66 5.11 -14.32
N TYR A 120 14.71 4.44 -14.98
CA TYR A 120 14.42 4.59 -16.41
C TYR A 120 12.93 4.75 -16.77
N LEU A 121 12.05 4.59 -15.80
CA LEU A 121 10.57 4.55 -16.00
C LEU A 121 9.87 5.78 -15.40
N GLY A 122 10.64 6.74 -14.88
CA GLY A 122 10.11 7.98 -14.33
C GLY A 122 9.73 7.84 -12.86
N LYS A 123 8.66 8.53 -12.46
CA LYS A 123 8.19 8.60 -11.06
C LYS A 123 7.05 7.60 -10.84
N GLY A 124 7.27 6.66 -9.95
CA GLY A 124 6.24 5.79 -9.37
C GLY A 124 5.71 6.41 -8.08
N TYR A 125 4.44 6.15 -7.77
CA TYR A 125 3.83 6.53 -6.50
C TYR A 125 3.31 5.30 -5.79
N LEU A 126 3.62 5.20 -4.49
CA LEU A 126 3.23 4.11 -3.62
C LEU A 126 2.58 4.68 -2.36
N LEU A 127 1.56 3.99 -1.87
CA LEU A 127 0.89 4.38 -0.63
C LEU A 127 1.49 3.55 0.52
N MET A 128 2.01 4.23 1.54
CA MET A 128 2.69 3.66 2.69
C MET A 128 1.82 3.86 3.95
N LEU A 129 1.55 2.76 4.63
CA LEU A 129 0.93 2.71 5.96
C LEU A 129 2.02 2.91 7.01
N LYS A 130 1.92 3.95 7.85
CA LYS A 130 2.87 4.20 8.94
C LYS A 130 2.28 3.69 10.25
N LEU A 131 3.01 2.80 10.93
CA LEU A 131 2.57 2.24 12.20
C LEU A 131 3.26 2.91 13.40
N ALA A 132 2.63 2.86 14.56
CA ALA A 132 3.10 3.41 15.84
C ALA A 132 4.43 2.79 16.28
N ALA A 133 4.63 1.53 15.93
CA ALA A 133 5.88 0.80 16.17
C ALA A 133 7.07 1.32 15.34
N GLY A 134 6.87 2.32 14.47
CA GLY A 134 7.94 3.01 13.74
C GLY A 134 8.29 2.41 12.38
N PHE A 135 7.63 1.32 11.96
CA PHE A 135 7.80 0.78 10.62
C PHE A 135 6.71 1.26 9.66
N SER A 136 7.06 1.34 8.37
CA SER A 136 6.13 1.70 7.29
C SER A 136 5.95 0.53 6.34
N TYR A 137 4.70 0.18 6.03
CA TYR A 137 4.37 -0.95 5.16
C TYR A 137 3.68 -0.47 3.87
N PRO A 138 4.14 -0.90 2.69
CA PRO A 138 3.49 -0.52 1.43
C PRO A 138 2.12 -1.19 1.29
N LEU A 139 1.10 -0.42 0.90
CA LEU A 139 -0.25 -0.94 0.66
C LEU A 139 -0.30 -1.88 -0.55
N THR A 140 0.54 -1.61 -1.54
CA THR A 140 0.67 -2.36 -2.79
C THR A 140 2.12 -2.73 -2.99
N GLN A 141 2.44 -3.89 -3.54
CA GLN A 141 3.82 -4.29 -3.81
C GLN A 141 4.37 -3.65 -5.08
N SER A 142 3.49 -3.19 -5.98
CA SER A 142 3.89 -2.56 -7.24
C SER A 142 3.49 -1.08 -7.32
N ALA A 143 4.48 -0.21 -7.54
CA ALA A 143 4.26 1.21 -7.73
C ALA A 143 3.49 1.49 -9.04
N THR A 144 2.47 2.34 -8.98
CA THR A 144 1.82 2.82 -10.21
C THR A 144 2.66 3.90 -10.86
N LEU A 145 3.06 3.65 -12.11
CA LEU A 145 3.67 4.65 -12.97
C LEU A 145 2.65 5.73 -13.37
N GLY A 146 2.97 7.00 -13.12
CA GLY A 146 2.29 8.12 -13.77
C GLY A 146 0.87 8.47 -13.29
N GLY A 147 0.47 8.04 -12.08
CA GLY A 147 -0.89 8.24 -11.54
C GLY A 147 -0.94 8.81 -10.13
N ARG A 148 -0.20 9.89 -9.82
CA ARG A 148 -0.15 10.51 -8.47
C ARG A 148 -1.55 10.81 -7.92
N SER A 149 -2.41 11.38 -8.75
CA SER A 149 -3.79 11.76 -8.37
C SER A 149 -4.62 10.58 -7.89
N ASP A 150 -4.47 9.40 -8.50
CA ASP A 150 -5.24 8.21 -8.13
C ASP A 150 -4.77 7.67 -6.78
N VAL A 151 -3.45 7.65 -6.57
CA VAL A 151 -2.85 7.23 -5.29
C VAL A 151 -3.22 8.21 -4.17
N GLU A 152 -3.20 9.51 -4.44
CA GLU A 152 -3.62 10.55 -3.50
C GLU A 152 -5.12 10.48 -3.20
N ALA A 153 -5.96 10.17 -4.19
CA ALA A 153 -7.40 9.99 -3.98
C ALA A 153 -7.69 8.80 -3.06
N VAL A 154 -6.99 7.67 -3.26
CA VAL A 154 -7.10 6.49 -2.38
C VAL A 154 -6.57 6.82 -0.98
N ALA A 155 -5.45 7.57 -0.87
CA ALA A 155 -4.94 8.02 0.43
C ALA A 155 -5.93 8.92 1.16
N ALA A 156 -6.55 9.87 0.47
CA ALA A 156 -7.57 10.75 1.05
C ALA A 156 -8.82 9.97 1.48
N LEU A 157 -9.24 8.98 0.67
CA LEU A 157 -10.35 8.09 1.03
C LEU A 157 -10.04 7.31 2.30
N LEU A 158 -8.85 6.72 2.41
CA LEU A 158 -8.43 5.98 3.59
C LEU A 158 -8.33 6.87 4.83
N LYS A 159 -7.73 8.06 4.72
CA LYS A 159 -7.65 9.03 5.83
C LYS A 159 -9.03 9.42 6.33
N ARG A 160 -9.96 9.69 5.42
CA ARG A 160 -11.36 10.03 5.74
C ARG A 160 -12.09 8.84 6.35
N PHE A 161 -11.92 7.64 5.81
CA PHE A 161 -12.56 6.44 6.32
C PHE A 161 -12.09 6.12 7.74
N LEU A 162 -10.79 6.24 8.01
CA LEU A 162 -10.19 5.91 9.30
C LEU A 162 -10.22 7.05 10.32
N ALA A 163 -10.69 8.24 9.92
CA ALA A 163 -10.63 9.45 10.75
C ALA A 163 -9.25 9.67 11.40
N LEU A 164 -8.18 9.39 10.63
CA LEU A 164 -6.80 9.41 11.15
C LEU A 164 -6.40 10.78 11.71
N GLU A 165 -6.97 11.86 11.16
CA GLU A 165 -6.74 13.23 11.66
C GLU A 165 -7.30 13.42 13.08
N GLU A 166 -8.45 12.82 13.40
CA GLU A 166 -9.04 12.86 14.74
C GLU A 166 -8.23 12.01 15.73
N LEU A 167 -7.77 10.84 15.29
CA LEU A 167 -6.91 9.96 16.10
C LEU A 167 -5.55 10.59 16.38
N GLN A 168 -4.94 11.26 15.40
CA GLN A 168 -3.70 12.01 15.61
C GLN A 168 -3.89 13.17 16.58
N LYS A 169 -4.96 13.96 16.41
CA LYS A 169 -5.26 15.08 17.31
C LYS A 169 -5.48 14.62 18.74
N ARG A 170 -6.22 13.53 18.94
CA ARG A 170 -6.42 12.93 20.26
C ARG A 170 -5.10 12.48 20.89
N ARG A 171 -4.25 11.80 20.13
CA ARG A 171 -2.95 11.31 20.62
C ARG A 171 -1.99 12.45 20.95
N GLN A 172 -2.01 13.52 20.16
CA GLN A 172 -1.23 14.74 20.42
C GLN A 172 -1.69 15.42 21.70
N GLN A 173 -3.00 15.52 21.92
CA GLN A 173 -3.57 16.05 23.17
C GLN A 173 -3.24 15.17 24.39
N GLU A 174 -3.26 13.85 24.25
CA GLU A 174 -2.84 12.92 25.30
C GLU A 174 -1.34 13.08 25.62
N TYR A 175 -0.48 13.24 24.60
CA TYR A 175 0.95 13.49 24.79
C TYR A 175 1.22 14.85 25.45
N GLU A 176 0.53 15.91 25.03
CA GLU A 176 0.61 17.24 25.64
C GLU A 176 0.08 17.24 27.08
N ALA A 177 -0.95 16.43 27.40
CA ALA A 177 -1.44 16.28 28.76
C ALA A 177 -0.51 15.44 29.66
N GLU A 178 0.21 14.48 29.09
CA GLU A 178 1.13 13.59 29.84
C GLU A 178 2.54 14.18 30.01
N TYR A 179 2.99 15.00 29.06
CA TYR A 179 4.36 15.57 29.03
C TYR A 179 4.44 17.10 28.93
N GLY A 180 3.33 17.80 28.73
CA GLY A 180 3.32 19.26 28.55
C GLY A 180 3.38 20.09 29.84
N ASP A 181 3.51 19.45 31.00
CA ASP A 181 3.51 20.12 32.32
C ASP A 181 4.94 20.36 32.88
N ALA A 182 5.91 20.62 32.00
CA ALA A 182 7.33 20.75 32.38
C ALA A 182 8.07 21.98 31.81
N GLU A 183 7.37 23.05 31.42
CA GLU A 183 7.99 24.33 31.09
C GLU A 183 7.13 25.52 31.54
N ASP A 184 6.89 25.69 32.85
CA ASP A 184 6.34 26.94 33.41
C ASP A 184 6.71 27.13 34.90
N GLU A 185 7.99 26.97 35.26
CA GLU A 185 8.52 27.52 36.53
C GLU A 185 9.91 28.12 36.32
N ASP A 186 9.98 29.29 35.68
CA ASP A 186 11.06 30.25 35.90
C ASP A 186 10.54 31.68 35.68
N SER A 187 9.56 32.07 36.50
CA SER A 187 9.19 33.47 36.73
C SER A 187 9.42 33.84 38.20
N LEU A 188 10.67 33.70 38.65
CA LEU A 188 11.08 34.29 39.92
C LEU A 188 11.36 35.78 39.73
N ASP A 189 10.29 36.53 39.96
CA ASP A 189 10.23 37.80 40.69
C ASP A 189 11.59 38.25 41.28
N ASN A 190 12.15 39.33 40.74
CA ASN A 190 13.10 40.15 41.48
C ASN A 190 12.68 41.61 41.37
N SER A 191 11.54 41.93 41.98
CA SER A 191 11.26 43.29 42.45
C SER A 191 12.16 43.59 43.66
N THR A 192 13.12 44.49 43.49
CA THR A 192 13.70 45.27 44.59
C THR A 192 13.93 46.67 44.07
N ASP A 193 12.95 47.51 44.34
CA ASP A 193 13.01 48.95 44.25
C ASP A 193 13.42 49.48 45.63
N SER A 194 14.48 50.27 45.72
CA SER A 194 14.71 51.19 46.83
C SER A 194 15.77 52.22 46.45
N ASP A 195 15.26 53.45 46.34
CA ASP A 195 15.92 54.74 46.21
C ASP A 195 17.23 54.90 47.00
N GLU A 196 18.25 55.51 46.38
CA GLU A 196 19.02 56.57 47.03
C GLU A 196 19.29 57.72 46.06
N ALA A 197 18.85 58.90 46.49
CA ALA A 197 18.91 60.16 45.80
C ALA A 197 20.25 60.88 45.95
N ASP A 198 20.60 61.68 44.93
CA ASP A 198 21.21 63.02 45.05
C ASP A 198 22.53 63.19 45.82
N LYS A 199 23.65 63.44 45.10
CA LYS A 199 24.24 64.79 44.91
C LYS A 199 25.70 64.78 44.44
N LEU A 200 25.92 65.62 43.42
CA LEU A 200 27.14 66.37 43.02
C LEU A 200 28.31 65.59 42.41
#